data_AF-A3MY68-F1
#
_entry.id   AF-A3MY68-F1
#
_cell.length_a   1.000
_cell.length_b   1.000
_cell.length_c   1.000
_cell.angle_alpha   90.00
_cell.angle_beta   90.00
_cell.angle_gamma   90.00
#
_symmetry.space_group_name_H-M   'P 1'
#
loop_
_entity.id
_entity.type
_entity.pdbx_description
1 polymer ?
#
loop_
_entity_poly.entity_id
_entity_poly.type
_entity_poly.pdbx_seq_one_letter_code
_entity_poly.pdbx_strand_id
1 'polypeptide(L)' 'MPVCSVCGKEVNFKNIAYIYEDILVCKDCFPMYYVKNLCKVVEKRLRGENPLACHFCAFKRQCNEVISKTLKSLS' A
#
# COMPACT_ATOMS: atom_id res chain seq x y z
N MET A 1 14.15 14.37 -12.82
CA MET A 1 14.33 13.06 -12.14
C MET A 1 13.00 12.29 -12.22
N PRO A 2 12.94 10.95 -12.02
CA PRO A 2 11.64 10.27 -12.01
C PRO A 2 10.72 10.84 -10.93
N VAL A 3 9.42 10.93 -11.21
CA VAL A 3 8.43 11.54 -10.31
C VAL A 3 7.59 10.43 -9.66
N CYS A 4 7.43 10.47 -8.33
CA CYS A 4 6.58 9.52 -7.62
C CYS A 4 5.11 9.75 -7.98
N SER A 5 4.42 8.73 -8.49
CA SER A 5 3.00 8.77 -8.86
C SER A 5 2.06 8.98 -7.65
N VAL A 6 2.55 8.79 -6.42
CA VAL A 6 1.74 8.96 -5.19
C VAL A 6 1.89 10.36 -4.58
N CYS A 7 3.11 10.91 -4.53
CA CYS A 7 3.35 12.20 -3.86
C CYS A 7 3.81 13.32 -4.79
N GLY A 8 4.03 13.06 -6.08
CA GLY A 8 4.43 14.05 -7.08
C GLY A 8 5.86 14.59 -6.92
N LYS A 9 6.64 14.08 -5.96
CA LYS A 9 8.02 14.53 -5.73
C LYS A 9 8.97 13.85 -6.72
N GLU A 10 10.00 14.60 -7.12
CA GLU A 10 11.17 14.02 -7.77
C GLU A 10 11.87 13.04 -6.84
N VAL A 11 12.26 11.88 -7.38
CA VAL A 11 12.83 10.77 -6.63
C VAL A 11 14.20 10.44 -7.22
N ASN A 12 15.21 10.33 -6.37
CA ASN A 12 16.49 9.74 -6.79
C ASN A 12 16.28 8.24 -7.06
N PHE A 13 16.92 7.68 -8.10
CA PHE A 13 16.78 6.27 -8.44
C PHE A 13 17.00 5.31 -7.25
N LYS A 14 17.93 5.62 -6.33
CA LYS A 14 18.18 4.82 -5.10
C LYS A 14 17.01 4.78 -4.12
N ASN A 15 16.07 5.71 -4.25
CA ASN A 15 14.90 5.89 -3.38
C ASN A 15 13.59 5.42 -4.04
N ILE A 16 13.65 4.83 -5.24
CA ILE A 16 12.51 4.15 -5.84
C ILE A 16 12.32 2.81 -5.12
N ALA A 17 11.07 2.44 -4.84
CA ALA A 17 10.70 1.18 -4.21
C ALA A 17 9.82 0.29 -5.08
N TYR A 18 9.12 0.86 -6.05
CA TYR A 18 8.25 0.13 -6.96
C TYR A 18 8.19 0.82 -8.31
N ILE A 19 8.26 0.01 -9.36
CA ILE A 19 8.08 0.42 -10.75
C ILE A 19 7.20 -0.65 -11.39
N TYR A 20 6.09 -0.22 -12.00
CA TYR A 20 5.23 -1.08 -12.81
C TYR A 20 4.60 -0.21 -13.90
N GLU A 21 4.94 -0.49 -15.16
CA GLU A 21 4.54 0.34 -16.30
C GLU A 21 4.89 1.82 -16.03
N ASP A 22 3.91 2.72 -16.10
CA ASP A 22 4.08 4.17 -15.85
C ASP A 22 3.99 4.56 -14.37
N ILE A 23 3.84 3.59 -13.46
CA ILE A 23 3.72 3.83 -12.03
C ILE A 23 5.08 3.71 -11.37
N LEU A 24 5.53 4.81 -10.76
CA LEU A 24 6.75 4.87 -9.99
C LEU A 24 6.44 5.32 -8.57
N VAL A 25 6.89 4.57 -7.56
CA VAL A 25 6.61 4.89 -6.16
C VAL A 25 7.91 4.92 -5.37
N CYS A 26 8.13 6.02 -4.63
CA CYS A 26 9.26 6.14 -3.73
C CYS A 26 9.11 5.29 -2.46
N LYS A 27 10.23 5.03 -1.77
CA LYS A 27 10.29 4.24 -0.53
C LYS A 27 9.32 4.71 0.56
N ASP A 28 9.11 6.01 0.70
CA ASP A 28 8.21 6.54 1.74
C ASP A 28 6.73 6.32 1.42
N CYS A 29 6.37 6.36 0.13
CA CYS A 29 4.99 6.17 -0.32
C CYS A 29 4.62 4.70 -0.48
N PHE A 30 5.61 3.84 -0.74
CA PHE A 30 5.39 2.44 -1.08
C PHE A 30 4.61 1.64 -0.02
N PRO A 31 4.84 1.78 1.29
CA PRO A 31 4.09 1.03 2.31
C PRO A 31 2.57 1.22 2.19
N MET A 32 2.13 2.48 2.04
CA MET A 32 0.71 2.79 1.89
C MET A 32 0.17 2.40 0.52
N TYR A 33 0.97 2.60 -0.54
CA TYR A 33 0.61 2.19 -1.90
C TYR A 33 0.40 0.67 -2.00
N TYR A 34 1.33 -0.13 -1.47
CA TYR A 34 1.24 -1.58 -1.43
C TYR A 34 -0.02 -2.04 -0.71
N VAL A 35 -0.27 -1.49 0.49
CA VAL A 35 -1.42 -1.87 1.31
C VAL A 35 -2.75 -1.57 0.64
N LYS A 36 -2.86 -0.44 -0.06
CA LYS A 36 -4.10 -0.04 -0.74
C LYS A 36 -4.34 -0.78 -2.06
N ASN A 37 -3.28 -1.05 -2.83
CA ASN A 37 -3.43 -1.47 -4.23
C ASN A 37 -2.99 -2.91 -4.51
N LEU A 38 -2.13 -3.50 -3.67
CA LEU A 38 -1.48 -4.79 -3.96
C LEU A 38 -1.71 -5.85 -2.85
N CYS A 39 -2.07 -5.43 -1.64
CA CYS A 39 -2.15 -6.31 -0.49
C CYS A 39 -3.44 -7.13 -0.47
N LYS A 40 -3.36 -8.36 -0.99
CA LYS A 40 -4.46 -9.34 -1.01
C LYS A 40 -5.07 -9.63 0.37
N VAL A 41 -4.32 -9.47 1.46
CA VAL A 41 -4.84 -9.68 2.82
C VAL A 41 -5.82 -8.59 3.22
N VAL A 42 -5.55 -7.34 2.84
CA VAL A 42 -6.46 -6.21 3.07
C VAL A 42 -7.75 -6.44 2.28
N GLU A 43 -7.64 -6.82 1.01
CA GLU A 43 -8.80 -7.15 0.17
C GLU A 43 -9.68 -8.24 0.80
N LYS A 44 -9.08 -9.34 1.26
CA LYS A 44 -9.80 -10.43 1.92
C LYS A 44 -10.50 -9.97 3.21
N ARG A 45 -9.82 -9.21 4.06
CA ARG A 45 -10.39 -8.68 5.31
C ARG A 45 -11.52 -7.70 5.08
N LEU A 46 -11.42 -6.85 4.05
CA LEU A 46 -12.51 -5.94 3.66
C LEU A 46 -13.75 -6.69 3.14
N ARG A 47 -13.56 -7.89 2.58
CA ARG A 47 -14.65 -8.81 2.20
C ARG A 47 -15.24 -9.59 3.40
N GLY A 48 -14.73 -9.38 4.61
CA GLY A 48 -15.15 -10.13 5.80
C GLY A 48 -14.52 -11.51 5.93
N GLU A 49 -13.57 -11.87 5.05
CA GLU A 49 -12.79 -13.10 5.21
C GLU A 49 -11.74 -12.90 6.33
N ASN A 50 -11.46 -13.96 7.08
CA ASN A 50 -10.39 -13.97 8.08
C ASN A 50 -9.21 -14.84 7.61
N PRO A 51 -8.37 -14.35 6.68
CA PRO A 51 -7.19 -15.10 6.26
C PRO A 51 -6.27 -15.30 7.45
N LEU A 52 -5.71 -16.52 7.57
CA LEU A 52 -4.65 -16.81 8.54
C LEU A 52 -3.60 -15.71 8.49
N ALA A 53 -3.13 -15.29 9.68
CA ALA A 53 -2.23 -14.16 9.84
C ALA A 53 -1.07 -14.26 8.85
N CYS A 54 -0.97 -13.27 7.98
CA CYS A 54 -0.04 -13.29 6.88
C CYS A 54 1.40 -13.11 7.35
N HIS A 55 2.30 -14.05 7.01
CA HIS A 55 3.76 -13.85 7.11
C HIS A 55 4.27 -12.66 6.27
N PHE A 56 3.46 -12.12 5.35
CA PHE A 56 3.87 -11.10 4.38
C PHE A 56 3.49 -9.65 4.75
N CYS A 57 2.92 -9.39 5.93
CA CYS A 57 2.61 -8.01 6.31
C CYS A 57 3.77 -7.32 7.03
N ALA A 58 4.85 -7.04 6.31
CA ALA A 58 5.86 -6.05 6.72
C ALA A 58 5.22 -4.67 7.03
N PHE A 59 4.00 -4.43 6.54
CA PHE A 59 3.20 -3.22 6.72
C PHE A 59 1.90 -3.46 7.52
N LYS A 60 1.95 -4.27 8.59
CA LYS A 60 0.77 -4.61 9.42
C LYS A 60 0.04 -3.38 9.96
N ARG A 61 0.77 -2.35 10.40
CA ARG A 61 0.19 -1.09 10.92
C ARG A 61 -0.66 -0.39 9.85
N GLN A 62 -0.09 -0.21 8.66
CA GLN A 62 -0.75 0.41 7.52
C GLN A 62 -1.98 -0.41 7.08
N CYS A 63 -1.89 -1.74 7.08
CA CYS A 63 -3.04 -2.62 6.79
C CYS A 63 -4.21 -2.36 7.73
N ASN A 64 -3.97 -2.36 9.03
CA ASN A 64 -5.02 -2.13 10.02
C ASN A 64 -5.61 -0.72 9.88
N GLU A 65 -4.77 0.29 9.60
CA GLU A 65 -5.21 1.65 9.36
C GLU A 65 -6.14 1.75 8.14
N VAL A 66 -5.76 1.17 7.01
CA VAL A 66 -6.57 1.17 5.79
C VAL A 66 -7.90 0.46 6.03
N ILE A 67 -7.89 -0.74 6.63
CA ILE A 67 -9.12 -1.49 6.93
C ILE A 67 -10.05 -0.66 7.83
N SER A 68 -9.54 -0.10 8.93
CA SER A 68 -10.37 0.68 9.85
C SER A 68 -10.96 1.93 9.20
N LYS A 69 -10.20 2.62 8.34
CA LYS A 69 -10.68 3.80 7.60
C LYS A 69 -11.76 3.42 6.58
N THR A 70 -11.53 2.36 5.79
CA THR A 70 -12.47 1.92 4.76
C THR A 70 -13.79 1.42 5.37
N LEU A 71 -13.74 0.65 6.46
CA LEU A 71 -14.95 0.20 7.14
C LEU A 71 -15.75 1.37 7.73
N LYS A 72 -15.07 2.36 8.32
CA LYS A 72 -15.72 3.58 8.82
C LYS A 72 -16.40 4.40 7.74
N SER A 73 -15.85 4.45 6.52
CA SER A 73 -16.47 5.18 5.40
C SER A 73 -17.68 4.47 4.80
N LEU A 74 -17.91 3.20 5.13
CA LEU A 74 -19.07 2.41 4.69
C LEU A 74 -20.22 2.42 5.70
N SER A 75 -20.01 3.03 6.87
CA SER A 75 -21.00 3.19 7.96
C SER A 75 -21.66 4.56 7.87
#